data_AF-A0A4Q6XNK7-F1
#
_entry.id   AF-A0A4Q6XNK7-F1
#
_cell.length_a   1.000
_cell.length_b   1.000
_cell.length_c   1.000
_cell.angle_alpha   90.00
_cell.angle_beta   90.00
_cell.angle_gamma   90.00
#
_symmetry.space_group_name_H-M   'P 1'
#
loop_
_entity.id
_entity.type
_entity.pdbx_description
1 polymer ?
#
loop_
_entity_poly.entity_id
_entity_poly.type
_entity_poly.pdbx_seq_one_letter_code
_entity_poly.pdbx_strand_id
1 'polypeptide(L)'
;MARQSGIIKLKGTIGDITFYKSKDGYLARQKGGVDKERFHNDPKFKRTRENAAEFARAGKASKALCTAIRPVLNKTQDSRMISRLVKSMMQVIKADQVSDRGLRNVLDGELVLLQGFDFNGNARLSATVYASYTSVIDRATGILEINVTSFFPDSQIVAPRGTTHFRFISAGVEVDFENETFNLVQSSSAEISFDNSVREPVVLSNDIGVEESTKPLFLVFGIEFLQQVNGTFYALNNGAYNALSLVLVDTGV
;
A
#
# COMPACT_ATOMS: atom_id res chain seq x y z
N MET A 1 12.86 -34.95 -19.84
CA MET A 1 12.45 -34.74 -18.43
C MET A 1 11.95 -36.06 -17.86
N ALA A 2 12.30 -36.38 -16.61
CA ALA A 2 11.80 -37.59 -15.97
C ALA A 2 10.29 -37.47 -15.71
N ARG A 3 9.55 -38.53 -16.04
CA ARG A 3 8.09 -38.60 -15.90
C ARG A 3 7.73 -39.53 -14.74
N GLN A 4 6.70 -39.17 -13.98
CA GLN A 4 6.16 -40.03 -12.93
C GLN A 4 5.20 -41.05 -13.57
N SER A 5 5.56 -42.33 -13.56
CA SER A 5 4.78 -43.42 -14.17
C SER A 5 3.85 -44.16 -13.20
N GLY A 6 3.99 -43.94 -11.89
CA GLY A 6 3.18 -44.60 -10.87
C GLY A 6 1.75 -44.06 -10.74
N ILE A 7 0.84 -44.91 -10.23
CA ILE A 7 -0.58 -44.57 -9.99
C ILE A 7 -0.73 -43.48 -8.92
N ILE A 8 0.18 -43.46 -7.95
CA ILE A 8 0.22 -42.46 -6.88
C ILE A 8 0.83 -41.17 -7.42
N LYS A 9 0.05 -40.08 -7.40
CA LYS A 9 0.47 -38.75 -7.84
C LYS A 9 1.18 -38.04 -6.68
N LEU A 10 2.42 -37.61 -6.90
CA LEU A 10 3.19 -36.89 -5.89
C LEU A 10 3.29 -35.41 -6.27
N LYS A 11 3.24 -34.53 -5.27
CA LYS A 11 3.46 -33.09 -5.43
C LYS A 11 4.27 -32.60 -4.23
N GLY A 12 5.40 -31.96 -4.49
CA GLY A 12 6.33 -31.53 -3.44
C GLY A 12 7.74 -32.08 -3.65
N THR A 13 8.60 -31.96 -2.64
CA THR A 13 10.01 -32.35 -2.72
C THR A 13 10.28 -33.49 -1.74
N ILE A 14 10.93 -34.57 -2.22
CA ILE A 14 11.44 -35.68 -1.40
C ILE A 14 12.93 -35.79 -1.68
N GLY A 15 13.76 -35.56 -0.67
CA GLY A 15 15.22 -35.47 -0.83
C GLY A 15 15.58 -34.43 -1.90
N ASP A 16 16.35 -34.85 -2.90
CA ASP A 16 16.77 -34.01 -4.03
C ASP A 16 15.83 -34.09 -5.24
N ILE A 17 14.62 -34.62 -5.12
CA ILE A 17 13.68 -34.74 -6.24
C ILE A 17 12.41 -33.93 -5.96
N THR A 18 12.09 -33.00 -6.86
CA THR A 18 10.84 -32.24 -6.84
C THR A 18 9.85 -32.81 -7.85
N PHE A 19 8.67 -33.18 -7.37
CA PHE A 19 7.53 -33.65 -8.14
C PHE A 19 6.53 -32.51 -8.37
N TYR A 20 6.15 -32.27 -9.63
CA TYR A 20 5.23 -31.21 -10.02
C TYR A 20 4.39 -31.60 -11.24
N LYS A 21 3.26 -30.90 -11.43
CA LYS A 21 2.38 -31.09 -12.59
C LYS A 21 2.68 -30.04 -13.66
N SER A 22 2.99 -30.49 -14.87
CA SER A 22 3.15 -29.67 -16.08
C SER A 22 1.98 -29.92 -17.05
N LYS A 23 1.96 -29.20 -18.18
CA LYS A 23 1.06 -29.49 -19.33
C LYS A 23 1.27 -30.92 -19.85
N ASP A 24 2.50 -31.44 -19.77
CA ASP A 24 2.88 -32.79 -20.22
C ASP A 24 2.66 -33.90 -19.17
N GLY A 25 1.94 -33.61 -18.08
CA GLY A 25 1.66 -34.56 -17.00
C GLY A 25 2.52 -34.37 -15.75
N TYR A 26 2.65 -35.43 -14.94
CA TYR A 26 3.43 -35.42 -13.71
C TYR A 26 4.91 -35.64 -13.99
N LEU A 27 5.74 -34.67 -13.61
CA LEU A 27 7.17 -34.64 -13.87
C LEU A 27 7.95 -34.67 -12.56
N ALA A 28 9.13 -35.26 -12.63
CA ALA A 28 10.13 -35.21 -11.58
C ALA A 28 11.38 -34.50 -12.12
N ARG A 29 11.97 -33.65 -11.30
CA ARG A 29 13.29 -33.06 -11.57
C ARG A 29 14.15 -33.17 -10.33
N GLN A 30 15.45 -33.31 -10.52
CA GLN A 30 16.37 -33.08 -9.41
C GLN A 30 16.27 -31.62 -8.96
N LYS A 31 16.49 -31.37 -7.68
CA LYS A 31 16.48 -30.04 -7.07
C LYS A 31 17.54 -29.18 -7.77
N GLY A 32 17.08 -28.38 -8.72
CA GLY A 32 17.91 -27.37 -9.36
C GLY A 32 18.08 -26.16 -8.45
N GLY A 33 19.15 -25.40 -8.66
CA GLY A 33 19.44 -24.19 -7.90
C GLY A 33 20.84 -24.21 -7.29
N VAL A 34 21.19 -23.10 -6.64
CA VAL A 34 22.44 -22.96 -5.89
C VAL A 34 22.20 -23.52 -4.48
N ASP A 35 23.16 -24.30 -3.96
CA ASP A 35 23.10 -24.76 -2.58
C ASP A 35 23.05 -23.58 -1.58
N LYS A 36 22.37 -23.77 -0.45
CA LYS A 36 22.19 -22.73 0.56
C LYS A 36 23.53 -22.27 1.14
N GLU A 37 24.42 -23.19 1.51
CA GLU A 37 25.75 -22.85 2.03
C GLU A 37 26.56 -22.11 0.98
N ARG A 38 26.49 -22.57 -0.27
CA ARG A 38 27.13 -21.88 -1.39
C ARG A 38 26.59 -20.45 -1.56
N PHE A 39 25.27 -20.24 -1.49
CA PHE A 39 24.69 -18.89 -1.58
C PHE A 39 25.20 -17.96 -0.48
N HIS A 40 25.34 -18.46 0.76
CA HIS A 40 25.81 -17.67 1.89
C HIS A 40 27.30 -17.35 1.83
N ASN A 41 28.13 -18.30 1.37
CA ASN A 41 29.59 -18.22 1.51
C ASN A 41 30.33 -17.82 0.23
N ASP A 42 29.82 -18.18 -0.97
CA ASP A 42 30.52 -17.92 -2.23
C ASP A 42 30.54 -16.40 -2.54
N PRO A 43 31.73 -15.79 -2.76
CA PRO A 43 31.87 -14.37 -3.06
C PRO A 43 31.08 -13.91 -4.29
N LYS A 44 30.82 -14.81 -5.25
CA LYS A 44 30.04 -14.49 -6.46
C LYS A 44 28.61 -14.06 -6.13
N PHE A 45 28.05 -14.49 -4.98
CA PHE A 45 26.71 -14.11 -4.54
C PHE A 45 26.69 -12.88 -3.63
N LYS A 46 27.82 -12.21 -3.36
CA LYS A 46 27.87 -11.02 -2.48
C LYS A 46 26.80 -9.98 -2.87
N ARG A 47 26.77 -9.57 -4.13
CA ARG A 47 25.79 -8.59 -4.64
C ARG A 47 24.34 -9.09 -4.57
N THR A 48 24.13 -10.39 -4.76
CA THR A 48 22.80 -11.00 -4.64
C THR A 48 22.32 -10.98 -3.20
N ARG A 49 23.21 -11.24 -2.23
CA ARG A 49 22.90 -11.17 -0.79
C ARG A 49 22.60 -9.74 -0.34
N GLU A 50 23.40 -8.78 -0.77
CA GLU A 50 23.17 -7.34 -0.50
C GLU A 50 21.78 -6.91 -0.99
N ASN A 51 21.45 -7.20 -2.26
CA ASN A 51 20.13 -6.86 -2.81
C ASN A 51 18.99 -7.62 -2.09
N ALA A 52 19.21 -8.87 -1.70
CA ALA A 52 18.22 -9.66 -0.97
C ALA A 52 17.95 -9.09 0.43
N ALA A 53 18.98 -8.61 1.13
CA ALA A 53 18.84 -7.95 2.42
C ALA A 53 18.03 -6.64 2.31
N GLU A 54 18.35 -5.79 1.32
CA GLU A 54 17.60 -4.56 1.05
C GLU A 54 16.14 -4.87 0.67
N PHE A 55 15.91 -5.89 -0.17
CA PHE A 55 14.55 -6.32 -0.53
C PHE A 55 13.76 -6.82 0.67
N ALA A 56 14.39 -7.56 1.59
CA ALA A 56 13.75 -8.00 2.82
C ALA A 56 13.35 -6.81 3.71
N ARG A 57 14.21 -5.79 3.84
CA ARG A 57 13.89 -4.56 4.57
C ARG A 57 12.74 -3.78 3.92
N ALA A 58 12.75 -3.63 2.60
CA ALA A 58 11.64 -2.98 1.88
C ALA A 58 10.33 -3.74 2.05
N GLY A 59 10.37 -5.07 2.01
CA GLY A 59 9.22 -5.93 2.27
C GLY A 59 8.68 -5.76 3.69
N LYS A 60 9.57 -5.72 4.68
CA LYS A 60 9.23 -5.51 6.10
C LYS A 60 8.57 -4.15 6.31
N ALA A 61 9.16 -3.07 5.81
CA ALA A 61 8.61 -1.73 5.93
C ALA A 61 7.26 -1.59 5.18
N SER A 62 7.16 -2.15 3.98
CA SER A 62 5.89 -2.17 3.23
C SER A 62 4.78 -2.88 4.00
N LYS A 63 5.10 -3.96 4.71
CA LYS A 63 4.16 -4.67 5.59
C LYS A 63 3.77 -3.81 6.79
N ALA A 64 4.73 -3.14 7.44
CA ALA A 64 4.47 -2.25 8.58
C ALA A 64 3.49 -1.13 8.18
N LEU A 65 3.78 -0.42 7.08
CA LEU A 65 2.90 0.62 6.56
C LEU A 65 1.51 0.07 6.20
N CYS A 66 1.42 -1.03 5.44
CA CYS A 66 0.14 -1.67 5.12
C CYS A 66 -0.66 -2.09 6.36
N THR A 67 0.04 -2.54 7.40
CA THR A 67 -0.59 -2.95 8.66
C THR A 67 -1.14 -1.73 9.39
N ALA A 68 -0.38 -0.64 9.42
CA ALA A 68 -0.75 0.61 10.06
C ALA A 68 -2.00 1.24 9.43
N ILE A 69 -2.11 1.23 8.09
CA ILE A 69 -3.27 1.81 7.37
C ILE A 69 -4.38 0.80 7.06
N ARG A 70 -4.30 -0.42 7.60
CA ARG A 70 -5.23 -1.52 7.25
C ARG A 70 -6.72 -1.14 7.37
N PRO A 71 -7.16 -0.35 8.37
CA PRO A 71 -8.57 0.06 8.50
C PRO A 71 -9.14 0.77 7.27
N VAL A 72 -8.35 1.61 6.60
CA VAL A 72 -8.75 2.31 5.36
C VAL A 72 -8.41 1.54 4.08
N LEU A 73 -7.46 0.60 4.14
CA LEU A 73 -6.96 -0.16 2.99
C LEU A 73 -7.86 -1.32 2.54
N ASN A 74 -8.58 -1.97 3.48
CA ASN A 74 -9.31 -3.21 3.21
C ASN A 74 -10.38 -3.08 2.10
N LYS A 75 -10.80 -1.86 1.77
CA LYS A 75 -11.87 -1.58 0.80
C LYS A 75 -11.38 -1.04 -0.55
N THR A 76 -10.08 -0.84 -0.71
CA THR A 76 -9.51 -0.05 -1.82
C THR A 76 -8.39 -0.76 -2.56
N GLN A 77 -7.71 -1.76 -1.98
CA GLN A 77 -6.50 -2.32 -2.60
C GLN A 77 -6.73 -3.20 -3.84
N ASP A 78 -5.82 -3.10 -4.81
CA ASP A 78 -5.72 -4.02 -5.94
C ASP A 78 -4.83 -5.24 -5.63
N SER A 79 -4.98 -6.32 -6.41
CA SER A 79 -4.27 -7.59 -6.18
C SER A 79 -2.74 -7.52 -6.31
N ARG A 80 -2.20 -6.47 -6.96
CA ARG A 80 -0.76 -6.22 -7.13
C ARG A 80 -0.24 -5.08 -6.27
N MET A 81 -1.08 -4.47 -5.43
CA MET A 81 -0.73 -3.31 -4.60
C MET A 81 0.56 -3.54 -3.80
N ILE A 82 0.67 -4.67 -3.10
CA ILE A 82 1.85 -5.00 -2.29
C ILE A 82 3.12 -5.04 -3.13
N SER A 83 3.06 -5.63 -4.33
CA SER A 83 4.21 -5.68 -5.23
C SER A 83 4.63 -4.30 -5.73
N ARG A 84 3.66 -3.41 -5.98
CA ARG A 84 3.94 -2.01 -6.35
C ARG A 84 4.54 -1.24 -5.17
N LEU A 85 4.00 -1.42 -3.97
CA LEU A 85 4.49 -0.76 -2.77
C LEU A 85 5.93 -1.17 -2.44
N VAL A 86 6.24 -2.47 -2.48
CA VAL A 86 7.61 -2.96 -2.28
C VAL A 86 8.56 -2.39 -3.32
N LYS A 87 8.11 -2.23 -4.58
CA LYS A 87 8.93 -1.58 -5.62
C LYS A 87 9.21 -0.11 -5.31
N SER A 88 8.22 0.65 -4.85
CA SER A 88 8.40 2.04 -4.42
C SER A 88 9.28 2.13 -3.16
N MET A 89 9.09 1.24 -2.19
CA MET A 89 9.93 1.15 -0.99
C MET A 89 11.38 0.78 -1.32
N MET A 90 11.62 -0.01 -2.37
CA MET A 90 12.97 -0.25 -2.89
C MET A 90 13.61 1.00 -3.49
N GLN A 91 12.83 1.97 -3.97
CA GLN A 91 13.37 3.27 -4.40
C GLN A 91 13.77 4.11 -3.18
N VAL A 92 12.95 4.11 -2.12
CA VAL A 92 13.26 4.73 -0.82
C VAL A 92 14.57 4.20 -0.26
N ILE A 93 14.71 2.88 -0.10
CA ILE A 93 15.95 2.25 0.42
C ILE A 93 17.16 2.57 -0.46
N LYS A 94 16.98 2.74 -1.77
CA LYS A 94 18.09 3.08 -2.66
C LYS A 94 18.51 4.54 -2.58
N ALA A 95 17.64 5.41 -2.06
CA ALA A 95 17.94 6.83 -1.83
C ALA A 95 18.83 7.04 -0.60
N ASP A 96 18.91 6.05 0.31
CA ASP A 96 19.84 6.05 1.44
C ASP A 96 21.29 6.22 0.97
N GLN A 97 21.87 7.37 1.33
CA GLN A 97 23.26 7.77 1.06
C GLN A 97 24.19 7.57 2.27
N VAL A 98 23.65 7.17 3.43
CA VAL A 98 24.39 7.03 4.68
C VAL A 98 24.93 5.62 4.82
N SER A 99 24.10 4.62 4.53
CA SER A 99 24.44 3.22 4.72
C SER A 99 25.17 2.61 3.52
N ASP A 100 26.10 1.71 3.80
CA ASP A 100 26.71 0.86 2.78
C ASP A 100 25.68 -0.01 2.06
N ARG A 101 26.03 -0.43 0.83
CA ARG A 101 25.19 -1.35 0.05
C ARG A 101 24.94 -2.66 0.80
N GLY A 102 23.68 -3.10 0.79
CA GLY A 102 23.22 -4.27 1.56
C GLY A 102 22.85 -3.94 3.01
N LEU A 103 23.23 -2.76 3.51
CA LEU A 103 22.87 -2.27 4.85
C LEU A 103 21.85 -1.13 4.83
N ARG A 104 21.63 -0.54 3.65
CA ARG A 104 20.61 0.50 3.44
C ARG A 104 19.25 0.17 4.04
N ASN A 105 18.61 1.19 4.59
CA ASN A 105 17.35 1.09 5.31
C ASN A 105 16.35 2.18 4.87
N VAL A 106 15.18 2.20 5.50
CA VAL A 106 14.06 3.05 5.09
C VAL A 106 14.10 4.42 5.76
N LEU A 107 14.62 4.52 6.99
CA LEU A 107 14.66 5.77 7.76
C LEU A 107 15.77 6.69 7.28
N ASP A 108 16.92 6.12 6.89
CA ASP A 108 18.00 6.87 6.24
C ASP A 108 17.75 7.08 4.72
N GLY A 109 16.64 6.55 4.21
CA GLY A 109 16.16 6.77 2.85
C GLY A 109 15.19 7.94 2.74
N GLU A 110 14.69 8.19 1.53
CA GLU A 110 13.74 9.28 1.28
C GLU A 110 12.29 8.77 1.21
N LEU A 111 11.60 8.75 2.35
CA LEU A 111 10.21 8.29 2.44
C LEU A 111 9.22 9.21 1.70
N VAL A 112 9.58 10.47 1.45
CA VAL A 112 8.75 11.41 0.66
C VAL A 112 8.55 10.89 -0.78
N LEU A 113 9.41 9.99 -1.28
CA LEU A 113 9.21 9.30 -2.56
C LEU A 113 7.96 8.43 -2.62
N LEU A 114 7.32 8.13 -1.48
CA LEU A 114 6.05 7.42 -1.42
C LEU A 114 4.84 8.34 -1.62
N GLN A 115 5.02 9.66 -1.58
CA GLN A 115 3.95 10.61 -1.84
C GLN A 115 3.39 10.42 -3.25
N GLY A 116 2.06 10.37 -3.35
CA GLY A 116 1.34 10.04 -4.58
C GLY A 116 1.21 8.54 -4.87
N PHE A 117 1.62 7.65 -3.95
CA PHE A 117 1.39 6.22 -4.13
C PHE A 117 -0.10 5.88 -4.00
N ASP A 118 -0.71 5.47 -5.11
CA ASP A 118 -2.07 4.93 -5.13
C ASP A 118 -2.09 3.46 -4.64
N PHE A 119 -2.91 3.15 -3.65
CA PHE A 119 -3.15 1.79 -3.18
C PHE A 119 -4.07 1.00 -4.13
N ASN A 120 -4.84 1.69 -4.96
CA ASN A 120 -5.59 1.09 -6.05
C ASN A 120 -5.03 1.50 -7.42
N GLY A 121 -4.31 0.59 -8.08
CA GLY A 121 -3.79 0.86 -9.42
C GLY A 121 -4.87 1.05 -10.50
N ASN A 122 -6.09 0.54 -10.25
CA ASN A 122 -7.23 0.64 -11.17
C ASN A 122 -8.05 1.93 -10.96
N ALA A 123 -7.97 2.51 -9.76
CA ALA A 123 -8.66 3.73 -9.38
C ALA A 123 -7.68 4.68 -8.67
N ARG A 124 -6.90 5.40 -9.48
CA ARG A 124 -5.98 6.41 -8.95
C ARG A 124 -6.79 7.57 -8.38
N LEU A 125 -6.34 8.13 -7.27
CA LEU A 125 -7.04 9.25 -6.63
C LEU A 125 -7.18 10.43 -7.59
N SER A 126 -6.10 10.78 -8.30
CA SER A 126 -6.07 11.86 -9.29
C SER A 126 -6.93 11.63 -10.54
N ALA A 127 -7.35 10.38 -10.79
CA ALA A 127 -8.27 10.03 -11.87
C ALA A 127 -9.72 9.85 -11.39
N THR A 128 -9.94 9.88 -10.07
CA THR A 128 -11.24 9.62 -9.43
C THR A 128 -11.81 10.89 -8.81
N VAL A 129 -10.96 11.73 -8.22
CA VAL A 129 -11.31 12.96 -7.53
C VAL A 129 -10.59 14.12 -8.21
N TYR A 130 -11.33 14.90 -8.99
CA TYR A 130 -10.89 16.18 -9.58
C TYR A 130 -11.28 17.39 -8.74
N ALA A 131 -12.00 17.18 -7.64
CA ALA A 131 -12.25 18.23 -6.65
C ALA A 131 -10.90 18.68 -6.06
N SER A 132 -10.70 20.00 -5.99
CA SER A 132 -9.48 20.56 -5.43
C SER A 132 -9.42 20.28 -3.94
N TYR A 133 -8.24 19.88 -3.45
CA TYR A 133 -8.01 19.68 -2.02
C TYR A 133 -6.60 20.12 -1.62
N THR A 134 -6.44 20.46 -0.36
CA THR A 134 -5.14 20.64 0.28
C THR A 134 -4.92 19.57 1.34
N SER A 135 -3.66 19.27 1.60
CA SER A 135 -3.21 18.30 2.61
C SER A 135 -2.18 18.96 3.50
N VAL A 136 -2.34 18.85 4.81
CA VAL A 136 -1.45 19.45 5.81
C VAL A 136 -1.08 18.39 6.85
N ILE A 137 0.19 18.35 7.22
CA ILE A 137 0.67 17.64 8.41
C ILE A 137 1.24 18.71 9.33
N ASP A 138 0.62 18.91 10.49
CA ASP A 138 1.16 19.75 11.56
C ASP A 138 1.78 18.85 12.62
N ARG A 139 3.10 18.74 12.58
CA ARG A 139 3.89 17.91 13.50
C ARG A 139 3.87 18.45 14.93
N ALA A 140 3.75 19.76 15.12
CA ALA A 140 3.74 20.36 16.45
C ALA A 140 2.50 19.94 17.22
N THR A 141 1.34 19.92 16.55
CA THR A 141 0.06 19.55 17.17
C THR A 141 -0.31 18.08 17.00
N GLY A 142 0.32 17.36 16.05
CA GLY A 142 -0.07 16.00 15.70
C GLY A 142 -1.34 15.93 14.84
N ILE A 143 -1.74 17.05 14.22
CA ILE A 143 -2.96 17.14 13.43
C ILE A 143 -2.65 16.98 11.94
N LEU A 144 -3.30 16.01 11.29
CA LEU A 144 -3.18 15.74 9.86
C LEU A 144 -4.51 15.98 9.15
N GLU A 145 -4.55 16.93 8.23
CA GLU A 145 -5.81 17.42 7.64
C GLU A 145 -5.87 17.31 6.12
N ILE A 146 -7.06 16.97 5.62
CA ILE A 146 -7.46 17.16 4.24
C ILE A 146 -8.58 18.18 4.18
N ASN A 147 -8.42 19.18 3.34
CA ASN A 147 -9.46 20.17 3.07
C ASN A 147 -9.85 20.11 1.60
N VAL A 148 -11.01 19.53 1.31
CA VAL A 148 -11.62 19.53 -0.04
C VAL A 148 -12.43 20.81 -0.17
N THR A 149 -12.14 21.63 -1.20
CA THR A 149 -12.89 22.87 -1.46
C THR A 149 -14.31 22.55 -1.91
N SER A 150 -15.17 23.56 -2.02
CA SER A 150 -16.49 23.36 -2.63
C SER A 150 -16.36 22.78 -4.05
N PHE A 151 -17.27 21.90 -4.41
CA PHE A 151 -17.17 21.10 -5.64
C PHE A 151 -18.54 20.63 -6.14
N PHE A 152 -18.60 20.28 -7.42
CA PHE A 152 -19.76 19.66 -8.06
C PHE A 152 -19.48 18.16 -8.28
N PRO A 153 -20.19 17.24 -7.59
CA PRO A 153 -19.89 15.81 -7.68
C PRO A 153 -19.96 15.25 -9.11
N ASP A 154 -21.00 15.57 -9.88
CA ASP A 154 -21.20 15.04 -11.24
C ASP A 154 -20.06 15.38 -12.21
N SER A 155 -19.42 16.54 -12.06
CA SER A 155 -18.34 17.00 -12.95
C SER A 155 -16.94 16.75 -12.40
N GLN A 156 -16.79 16.57 -11.08
CA GLN A 156 -15.48 16.47 -10.42
C GLN A 156 -15.21 15.12 -9.75
N ILE A 157 -16.17 14.19 -9.75
CA ILE A 157 -15.98 12.83 -9.22
C ILE A 157 -16.30 11.81 -10.32
N VAL A 158 -15.33 10.95 -10.63
CA VAL A 158 -15.54 9.83 -11.55
C VAL A 158 -16.06 8.64 -10.77
N ALA A 159 -17.37 8.48 -10.75
CA ALA A 159 -18.05 7.43 -10.01
C ALA A 159 -18.38 6.20 -10.89
N PRO A 160 -18.32 4.97 -10.34
CA PRO A 160 -18.81 3.80 -11.05
C PRO A 160 -20.32 3.82 -11.22
N ARG A 161 -20.82 3.07 -12.22
CA ARG A 161 -22.26 2.92 -12.46
C ARG A 161 -22.96 2.33 -11.23
N GLY A 162 -24.08 2.94 -10.85
CA GLY A 162 -24.88 2.54 -9.69
C GLY A 162 -24.53 3.29 -8.40
N THR A 163 -23.54 4.19 -8.44
CA THR A 163 -23.26 5.12 -7.35
C THR A 163 -24.45 6.05 -7.14
N THR A 164 -24.89 6.15 -5.90
CA THR A 164 -25.89 7.14 -5.47
C THR A 164 -25.28 8.14 -4.50
N HIS A 165 -24.29 7.70 -3.72
CA HIS A 165 -23.59 8.48 -2.71
C HIS A 165 -22.12 8.08 -2.71
N PHE A 166 -21.29 8.92 -2.14
CA PHE A 166 -19.90 8.60 -1.83
C PHE A 166 -19.53 9.24 -0.51
N ARG A 167 -18.39 8.85 0.04
CA ARG A 167 -17.79 9.55 1.17
C ARG A 167 -16.30 9.63 1.00
N PHE A 168 -15.74 10.72 1.47
CA PHE A 168 -14.30 10.87 1.58
C PHE A 168 -13.80 10.19 2.84
N ILE A 169 -12.60 9.62 2.75
CA ILE A 169 -11.94 8.94 3.86
C ILE A 169 -10.52 9.50 3.94
N SER A 170 -10.09 9.83 5.15
CA SER A 170 -8.73 10.22 5.46
C SER A 170 -8.20 9.40 6.62
N ALA A 171 -6.88 9.21 6.64
CA ALA A 171 -6.20 8.70 7.82
C ALA A 171 -4.84 9.37 7.99
N GLY A 172 -4.57 9.84 9.21
CA GLY A 172 -3.25 10.23 9.67
C GLY A 172 -2.61 9.05 10.40
N VAL A 173 -1.37 8.73 10.04
CA VAL A 173 -0.65 7.61 10.67
C VAL A 173 0.80 7.98 10.97
N GLU A 174 1.20 7.71 12.20
CA GLU A 174 2.59 7.67 12.63
C GLU A 174 3.08 6.22 12.57
N VAL A 175 4.25 5.97 11.97
CA VAL A 175 4.81 4.61 11.87
C VAL A 175 6.22 4.56 12.44
N ASP A 176 6.41 3.70 13.45
CA ASP A 176 7.74 3.30 13.90
C ASP A 176 8.18 2.04 13.16
N PHE A 177 8.99 2.21 12.11
CA PHE A 177 9.49 1.10 11.30
C PHE A 177 10.48 0.19 12.03
N GLU A 178 11.12 0.66 13.11
CA GLU A 178 12.07 -0.13 13.89
C GLU A 178 11.34 -1.09 14.82
N ASN A 179 10.36 -0.56 15.56
CA ASN A 179 9.57 -1.31 16.54
C ASN A 179 8.32 -1.97 15.97
N GLU A 180 7.96 -1.69 14.71
CA GLU A 180 6.74 -2.16 14.05
C GLU A 180 5.46 -1.74 14.77
N THR A 181 5.48 -0.56 15.42
CA THR A 181 4.34 0.07 16.07
C THR A 181 3.82 1.24 15.25
N PHE A 182 2.58 1.64 15.50
CA PHE A 182 1.96 2.75 14.80
C PHE A 182 0.84 3.37 15.62
N ASN A 183 0.59 4.65 15.40
CA ASN A 183 -0.60 5.37 15.86
C ASN A 183 -1.41 5.78 14.63
N LEU A 184 -2.68 5.41 14.58
CA LEU A 184 -3.57 5.68 13.46
C LEU A 184 -4.82 6.38 13.97
N VAL A 185 -5.16 7.49 13.34
CA VAL A 185 -6.49 8.11 13.44
C VAL A 185 -7.06 8.29 12.05
N GLN A 186 -8.34 7.96 11.91
CA GLN A 186 -9.06 8.06 10.64
C GLN A 186 -10.32 8.88 10.81
N SER A 187 -10.71 9.54 9.74
CA SER A 187 -11.93 10.33 9.65
C SER A 187 -12.62 10.06 8.31
N SER A 188 -13.93 10.29 8.26
CA SER A 188 -14.70 10.21 7.05
C SER A 188 -15.72 11.33 6.99
N SER A 189 -16.05 11.79 5.79
CA SER A 189 -17.17 12.68 5.60
C SER A 189 -18.49 11.97 5.89
N ALA A 190 -19.57 12.74 6.00
CA ALA A 190 -20.92 12.20 5.81
C ALA A 190 -21.07 11.58 4.41
N GLU A 191 -22.14 10.82 4.20
CA GLU A 191 -22.54 10.34 2.89
C GLU A 191 -23.01 11.51 2.02
N ILE A 192 -22.26 11.81 0.96
CA ILE A 192 -22.53 12.89 0.02
C ILE A 192 -23.25 12.31 -1.19
N SER A 193 -24.40 12.87 -1.59
CA SER A 193 -25.12 12.40 -2.77
C SER A 193 -24.34 12.72 -4.05
N PHE A 194 -24.29 11.75 -4.95
CA PHE A 194 -23.69 11.90 -6.27
C PHE A 194 -24.73 12.49 -7.23
N ASP A 195 -24.72 13.82 -7.34
CA ASP A 195 -25.63 14.61 -8.17
C ASP A 195 -24.93 15.88 -8.68
N ASN A 196 -25.68 16.71 -9.41
CA ASN A 196 -25.19 17.98 -9.96
C ASN A 196 -25.44 19.18 -9.01
N SER A 197 -25.54 18.95 -7.70
CA SER A 197 -25.65 20.02 -6.72
C SER A 197 -24.28 20.38 -6.14
N VAL A 198 -24.04 21.67 -5.92
CA VAL A 198 -22.79 22.13 -5.29
C VAL A 198 -22.71 21.59 -3.86
N ARG A 199 -21.52 21.18 -3.45
CA ARG A 199 -21.21 20.74 -2.10
C ARG A 199 -20.31 21.76 -1.42
N GLU A 200 -20.59 22.00 -0.15
CA GLU A 200 -19.74 22.80 0.73
C GLU A 200 -18.37 22.13 0.93
N PRO A 201 -17.35 22.91 1.34
CA PRO A 201 -16.04 22.35 1.66
C PRO A 201 -16.12 21.24 2.71
N VAL A 202 -15.28 20.21 2.55
CA VAL A 202 -15.19 19.07 3.47
C VAL A 202 -13.81 19.08 4.13
N VAL A 203 -13.80 19.11 5.46
CA VAL A 203 -12.57 19.02 6.26
C VAL A 203 -12.52 17.66 6.95
N LEU A 204 -11.41 16.96 6.79
CA LEU A 204 -11.10 15.69 7.44
C LEU A 204 -9.87 15.88 8.31
N SER A 205 -10.07 15.99 9.62
CA SER A 205 -9.01 16.20 10.58
C SER A 205 -8.69 14.89 11.32
N ASN A 206 -7.41 14.56 11.42
CA ASN A 206 -6.92 13.32 12.03
C ASN A 206 -5.85 13.70 13.06
N ASP A 207 -6.28 13.88 14.30
CA ASP A 207 -5.40 14.13 15.45
C ASP A 207 -4.86 12.79 15.95
N ILE A 208 -3.57 12.53 15.75
CA ILE A 208 -2.94 11.27 16.20
C ILE A 208 -2.61 11.28 17.69
N GLY A 209 -2.82 12.39 18.40
CA GLY A 209 -2.56 12.53 19.84
C GLY A 209 -1.08 12.50 20.22
N VAL A 210 -0.19 12.79 19.26
CA VAL A 210 1.27 12.83 19.45
C VAL A 210 1.80 14.16 18.95
N GLU A 211 2.18 15.03 19.89
CA GLU A 211 2.84 16.31 19.63
C GLU A 211 4.34 16.08 19.34
N GLU A 212 4.91 16.89 18.44
CA GLU A 212 6.35 16.90 18.11
C GLU A 212 6.91 15.51 17.80
N SER A 213 6.13 14.68 17.08
CA SER A 213 6.54 13.32 16.72
C SER A 213 7.90 13.34 16.02
N THR A 214 8.77 12.39 16.36
CA THR A 214 10.07 12.16 15.68
C THR A 214 10.00 11.06 14.64
N LYS A 215 8.82 10.45 14.46
CA LYS A 215 8.60 9.32 13.57
C LYS A 215 7.99 9.79 12.24
N PRO A 216 8.14 8.99 11.17
CA PRO A 216 7.48 9.29 9.90
C PRO A 216 5.96 9.34 10.04
N LEU A 217 5.39 10.42 9.51
CA LEU A 217 3.96 10.69 9.43
C LEU A 217 3.49 10.52 7.99
N PHE A 218 2.36 9.85 7.81
CA PHE A 218 1.73 9.65 6.51
C PHE A 218 0.27 10.10 6.58
N LEU A 219 -0.12 10.89 5.59
CA LEU A 219 -1.51 11.28 5.38
C LEU A 219 -2.05 10.55 4.16
N VAL A 220 -3.10 9.77 4.39
CA VAL A 220 -3.82 8.99 3.39
C VAL A 220 -5.14 9.68 3.08
N PHE A 221 -5.49 9.80 1.80
CA PHE A 221 -6.79 10.31 1.36
C PHE A 221 -7.40 9.40 0.30
N GLY A 222 -8.72 9.24 0.35
CA GLY A 222 -9.46 8.36 -0.53
C GLY A 222 -10.95 8.65 -0.60
N ILE A 223 -11.63 7.87 -1.43
CA ILE A 223 -13.07 7.94 -1.68
C ILE A 223 -13.67 6.53 -1.72
N GLU A 224 -14.81 6.36 -1.06
CA GLU A 224 -15.62 5.14 -1.08
C GLU A 224 -16.97 5.42 -1.74
N PHE A 225 -17.35 4.60 -2.73
CA PHE A 225 -18.62 4.72 -3.43
C PHE A 225 -19.71 3.85 -2.80
N LEU A 226 -20.93 4.39 -2.74
CA LEU A 226 -22.07 3.83 -2.03
C LEU A 226 -23.32 3.79 -2.92
N GLN A 227 -24.10 2.74 -2.77
CA GLN A 227 -25.44 2.61 -3.32
C GLN A 227 -26.46 2.57 -2.17
N GLN A 228 -27.40 3.51 -2.19
CA GLN A 228 -28.51 3.55 -1.25
C GLN A 228 -29.66 2.71 -1.78
N VAL A 229 -30.11 1.74 -0.99
CA VAL A 229 -31.27 0.90 -1.28
C VAL A 229 -32.15 0.89 -0.04
N ASN A 230 -33.41 1.32 -0.17
CA ASN A 230 -34.38 1.39 0.92
C ASN A 230 -33.85 2.11 2.18
N GLY A 231 -33.13 3.23 1.99
CA GLY A 231 -32.56 4.02 3.08
C GLY A 231 -31.25 3.47 3.66
N THR A 232 -30.79 2.29 3.25
CA THR A 232 -29.54 1.67 3.71
C THR A 232 -28.43 1.85 2.68
N PHE A 233 -27.22 2.24 3.11
CA PHE A 233 -26.07 2.41 2.25
C PHE A 233 -25.25 1.12 2.14
N TYR A 234 -24.96 0.71 0.91
CA TYR A 234 -24.13 -0.44 0.58
C TYR A 234 -22.89 0.01 -0.17
N ALA A 235 -21.71 -0.41 0.30
CA ALA A 235 -20.46 -0.07 -0.35
C ALA A 235 -20.26 -0.84 -1.66
N LEU A 236 -19.84 -0.13 -2.70
CA LEU A 236 -19.48 -0.69 -4.01
C LEU A 236 -18.06 -1.26 -3.96
N ASN A 237 -17.84 -2.25 -3.09
CA ASN A 237 -16.53 -2.80 -2.73
C ASN A 237 -16.12 -3.99 -3.60
N ASN A 238 -15.85 -3.75 -4.88
CA ASN A 238 -15.24 -4.77 -5.77
C ASN A 238 -13.73 -4.58 -5.98
N GLY A 239 -13.09 -3.64 -5.25
CA GLY A 239 -11.67 -3.31 -5.40
C GLY A 239 -11.31 -2.63 -6.73
N ALA A 240 -12.29 -2.31 -7.59
CA ALA A 240 -12.05 -1.73 -8.90
C ALA A 240 -12.11 -0.19 -8.91
N TYR A 241 -12.87 0.41 -8.00
CA TYR A 241 -13.28 1.82 -8.14
C TYR A 241 -12.92 2.72 -6.96
N ASN A 242 -12.81 2.19 -5.74
CA ASN A 242 -12.45 3.02 -4.59
C ASN A 242 -10.98 3.42 -4.68
N ALA A 243 -10.71 4.72 -4.62
CA ALA A 243 -9.36 5.26 -4.65
C ALA A 243 -8.85 5.53 -3.23
N LEU A 244 -7.55 5.33 -3.04
CA LEU A 244 -6.84 5.63 -1.81
C LEU A 244 -5.38 5.92 -2.18
N SER A 245 -4.83 7.02 -1.70
CA SER A 245 -3.45 7.44 -1.99
C SER A 245 -2.76 7.99 -0.75
N LEU A 246 -1.44 7.82 -0.67
CA LEU A 246 -0.58 8.63 0.19
C LEU A 246 -0.50 10.03 -0.42
N VAL A 247 -1.09 11.05 0.20
CA VAL A 247 -1.14 12.41 -0.36
C VAL A 247 -0.08 13.33 0.21
N LEU A 248 0.36 13.07 1.44
CA LEU A 248 1.46 13.77 2.07
C LEU A 248 2.25 12.82 2.98
N VAL A 249 3.56 12.99 3.01
CA VAL A 249 4.49 12.23 3.85
C VAL A 249 5.45 13.23 4.47
N ASP A 250 5.67 13.12 5.78
CA ASP A 250 6.60 13.96 6.52
C ASP A 250 7.49 13.06 7.38
N THR A 251 8.80 13.14 7.18
CA THR A 251 9.82 12.32 7.85
C THR A 251 10.36 12.93 9.14
N GLY A 252 10.08 14.21 9.42
CA GLY A 252 10.53 14.91 10.63
C GLY A 252 11.99 15.38 10.57
N VAL A 253 12.55 15.49 9.36
CA VAL A 253 13.92 15.98 9.09
C VAL A 253 13.87 17.16 8.12
#